data_AF-R2Q4G7-F1
#
_entry.id   AF-R2Q4G7-F1
#
_cell.length_a   1.000
_cell.length_b   1.000
_cell.length_c   1.000
_cell.angle_alpha   90.00
_cell.angle_beta   90.00
_cell.angle_gamma   90.00
#
_symmetry.space_group_name_H-M   'P 1'
#
loop_
_entity.id
_entity.type
_entity.pdbx_description
1 polymer ?
#
loop_
_entity_poly.entity_id
_entity_poly.type
_entity_poly.pdbx_seq_one_letter_code
_entity_poly.pdbx_strand_id
1 'polypeptide(L)'
;MKMKQCIACGMPMERPEDHAQGDINKSYCLYCAAPDGRMQTYEEKRKDLIEFVIRTQGIDEGAAVGVVETMMKDLPAWREGATMTDLQHLPNVGKVLAEHLNAIGIKSYEDLINMGTESVFLKIRIQRDAGACLNMLYGIEGAIQGIPKKQLAAERKKQLVDFYQNLEH
;
A
#
# COMPACT_ATOMS: atom_id res chain seq x y z
N MET A 1 12.55 -16.39 30.69
CA MET A 1 12.14 -15.19 29.93
C MET A 1 11.28 -15.66 28.76
N LYS A 2 10.11 -15.06 28.51
CA LYS A 2 9.25 -15.50 27.39
C LYS A 2 9.92 -15.06 26.09
N MET A 3 10.21 -16.01 25.20
CA MET A 3 10.79 -15.75 23.87
C MET A 3 9.95 -14.67 23.15
N LYS A 4 10.59 -13.58 22.73
CA LYS A 4 9.94 -12.50 21.98
C LYS A 4 10.10 -12.78 20.50
N GLN A 5 9.05 -12.59 19.72
CA GLN A 5 9.12 -12.59 18.27
C GLN A 5 9.23 -11.16 17.76
N CYS A 6 10.06 -10.95 16.74
CA CYS A 6 10.18 -9.68 16.06
C CYS A 6 8.84 -9.30 15.43
N ILE A 7 8.29 -8.13 15.78
CA ILE A 7 6.99 -7.68 15.27
C ILE A 7 6.97 -7.41 13.75
N ALA A 8 8.15 -7.27 13.13
CA ALA A 8 8.36 -6.90 11.73
C ALA A 8 8.68 -8.06 10.79
N CYS A 9 9.15 -9.21 11.29
CA CYS A 9 9.47 -10.38 10.45
C CYS A 9 9.14 -11.74 11.10
N GLY A 10 8.63 -11.76 12.33
CA GLY A 10 8.32 -13.00 13.06
C GLY A 10 9.53 -13.75 13.60
N MET A 11 10.75 -13.28 13.33
CA MET A 11 11.99 -13.94 13.78
C MET A 11 12.05 -14.03 15.32
N PRO A 12 12.38 -15.20 15.89
CA PRO A 12 12.64 -15.33 17.32
C PRO A 12 13.82 -14.45 17.76
N MET A 13 13.69 -13.79 18.91
CA MET A 13 14.74 -13.02 19.55
C MET A 13 14.95 -13.58 20.97
N GLU A 14 16.03 -14.32 21.16
CA GLU A 14 16.32 -15.03 22.42
C GLU A 14 17.43 -14.34 23.21
N ARG A 15 18.41 -13.77 22.51
CA ARG A 15 19.58 -13.13 23.07
C ARG A 15 19.55 -11.62 22.80
N PRO A 16 20.22 -10.80 23.63
CA PRO A 16 20.29 -9.35 23.40
C PRO A 16 20.72 -8.99 21.98
N GLU A 17 21.69 -9.71 21.41
CA GLU A 17 22.22 -9.44 20.07
C GLU A 17 21.19 -9.64 18.96
N ASP A 18 20.15 -10.46 19.21
CA ASP A 18 19.06 -10.68 18.26
C ASP A 18 18.15 -9.44 18.16
N HIS A 19 18.16 -8.58 19.19
CA HIS A 19 17.42 -7.31 19.20
C HIS A 19 18.20 -6.20 18.50
N ALA A 20 17.46 -5.25 17.92
CA ALA A 20 18.06 -4.07 17.32
C ALA A 20 19.01 -3.35 18.29
N GLN A 21 20.27 -3.16 17.88
CA GLN A 21 21.34 -2.55 18.69
C GLN A 21 21.61 -3.23 20.05
N GLY A 22 21.22 -4.49 20.23
CA GLY A 22 21.38 -5.16 21.53
C GLY A 22 20.30 -4.80 22.56
N ASP A 23 19.31 -3.98 22.21
CA ASP A 23 18.31 -3.46 23.15
C ASP A 23 17.12 -4.42 23.30
N ILE A 24 17.11 -5.20 24.38
CA ILE A 24 16.06 -6.17 24.73
C ILE A 24 14.65 -5.56 24.90
N ASN A 25 14.56 -4.23 25.00
CA ASN A 25 13.28 -3.51 25.06
C ASN A 25 12.68 -3.28 23.68
N LYS A 26 13.49 -3.28 22.62
CA LYS A 26 12.99 -3.17 21.25
C LYS A 26 12.23 -4.44 20.87
N SER A 27 11.08 -4.23 20.22
CA SER A 27 10.18 -5.29 19.76
C SER A 27 10.58 -5.88 18.39
N TYR A 28 11.68 -5.41 17.81
CA TYR A 28 12.17 -5.81 16.48
C TYR A 28 13.65 -6.21 16.51
N CYS A 29 14.02 -7.10 15.59
CA CYS A 29 15.33 -7.72 15.55
C CYS A 29 16.39 -6.88 14.83
N LEU A 30 17.65 -7.29 14.94
CA LEU A 30 18.78 -6.62 14.27
C LEU A 30 18.59 -6.51 12.74
N TYR A 31 17.91 -7.47 12.12
CA TYR A 31 17.68 -7.52 10.67
C TYR A 31 16.48 -6.70 10.22
N CYS A 32 15.73 -6.13 11.17
CA CYS A 32 14.66 -5.18 10.91
C CYS A 32 15.05 -3.77 11.35
N ALA A 33 16.30 -3.57 11.79
CA ALA A 33 16.84 -2.27 12.14
C ALA A 33 17.54 -1.66 10.91
N ALA A 34 17.28 -0.38 10.64
CA ALA A 34 18.10 0.40 9.74
C ALA A 34 19.44 0.78 10.41
N PRO A 35 20.43 1.29 9.67
CA PRO A 35 21.74 1.64 10.22
C PRO A 35 21.72 2.65 11.38
N ASP A 36 20.73 3.54 11.40
CA ASP A 36 20.51 4.52 12.48
C ASP A 36 19.82 3.91 13.72
N GLY A 37 19.46 2.62 13.67
CA GLY A 37 18.80 1.90 14.74
C GLY A 37 17.28 2.04 14.77
N ARG A 38 16.66 2.80 13.85
CA ARG A 38 15.19 2.82 13.68
C ARG A 38 14.72 1.50 13.08
N MET A 39 13.44 1.16 13.24
CA MET A 39 12.85 0.04 12.51
C MET A 39 12.73 0.40 11.02
N GLN A 40 13.04 -0.53 10.14
CA GLN A 40 12.84 -0.38 8.70
C GLN A 40 11.38 0.00 8.39
N THR A 41 11.19 0.77 7.31
CA THR A 41 9.86 1.04 6.77
C THR A 41 9.26 -0.22 6.15
N TYR A 42 7.96 -0.18 5.87
CA TYR A 42 7.28 -1.28 5.17
C TYR A 42 7.96 -1.60 3.82
N GLU A 43 8.29 -0.57 3.03
CA GLU A 43 8.93 -0.73 1.72
C GLU A 43 10.35 -1.26 1.80
N GLU A 44 11.16 -0.73 2.73
CA GLU A 44 12.51 -1.23 2.99
C GLU A 44 12.45 -2.72 3.35
N LYS A 45 11.56 -3.10 4.28
CA LYS A 45 11.44 -4.48 4.71
C LYS A 45 10.87 -5.41 3.63
N ARG A 46 9.87 -4.94 2.88
CA ARG A 46 9.26 -5.69 1.77
C ARG A 46 10.32 -6.04 0.73
N LYS A 47 11.16 -5.08 0.35
CA LYS A 47 12.25 -5.30 -0.61
C LYS A 47 13.24 -6.35 -0.10
N ASP A 48 13.72 -6.20 1.13
CA ASP A 48 14.67 -7.15 1.72
C ASP A 48 14.10 -8.58 1.80
N LEU A 49 12.81 -8.72 2.12
CA LEU A 49 12.13 -10.00 2.19
C LEU A 49 11.94 -10.63 0.81
N ILE A 50 11.63 -9.84 -0.22
CA ILE A 50 11.54 -10.33 -1.61
C ILE A 50 12.91 -10.88 -2.06
N GLU A 51 13.97 -10.10 -1.86
CA GLU A 51 15.33 -10.53 -2.19
C GLU A 51 15.73 -11.79 -1.41
N PHE A 52 15.36 -11.87 -0.13
CA PHE A 52 15.60 -13.05 0.69
C PHE A 52 14.85 -14.28 0.19
N VAL A 53 13.57 -14.16 -0.15
CA VAL A 53 12.73 -15.26 -0.63
C VAL A 53 13.22 -15.77 -1.98
N ILE A 54 13.54 -14.88 -2.92
CA ILE A 54 14.14 -15.25 -4.21
C ILE A 54 15.43 -16.04 -3.99
N ARG A 55 16.34 -15.51 -3.14
CA ARG A 55 17.63 -16.14 -2.87
C ARG A 55 17.52 -17.50 -2.18
N THR A 56 16.54 -17.68 -1.30
CA THR A 56 16.43 -18.89 -0.45
C THR A 56 15.52 -19.96 -1.02
N GLN A 57 14.46 -19.58 -1.74
CA GLN A 57 13.49 -20.51 -2.31
C GLN A 57 13.64 -20.69 -3.82
N GLY A 58 14.42 -19.85 -4.49
CA GLY A 58 14.66 -19.94 -5.94
C GLY A 58 13.41 -19.68 -6.78
N ILE A 59 12.42 -18.99 -6.23
CA ILE A 59 11.20 -18.62 -6.95
C ILE A 59 11.37 -17.31 -7.71
N ASP A 60 10.54 -17.09 -8.73
CA ASP A 60 10.57 -15.86 -9.52
C ASP A 60 10.10 -14.65 -8.70
N GLU A 61 10.45 -13.45 -9.20
CA GLU A 61 10.18 -12.19 -8.51
C GLU A 61 8.68 -11.94 -8.29
N GLY A 62 7.82 -12.30 -9.24
CA GLY A 62 6.38 -12.13 -9.12
C GLY A 62 5.79 -13.04 -8.03
N ALA A 63 6.20 -14.30 -8.00
CA ALA A 63 5.81 -15.24 -6.94
C ALA A 63 6.35 -14.80 -5.57
N ALA A 64 7.59 -14.30 -5.50
CA ALA A 64 8.19 -13.80 -4.26
C ALA A 64 7.43 -12.60 -3.68
N VAL A 65 6.99 -11.67 -4.53
CA VAL A 65 6.15 -10.53 -4.12
C VAL A 65 4.88 -11.03 -3.42
N GLY A 66 4.13 -11.95 -4.02
CA GLY A 66 2.89 -12.46 -3.46
C GLY A 66 3.07 -13.18 -2.11
N VAL A 67 4.14 -13.97 -1.97
CA VAL A 67 4.49 -14.64 -0.70
C VAL A 67 4.80 -13.63 0.39
N VAL A 68 5.63 -12.63 0.07
CA VAL A 68 6.06 -11.61 1.03
C VAL A 68 4.89 -10.75 1.47
N GLU A 69 4.04 -10.30 0.56
CA GLU A 69 2.89 -9.47 0.89
C GLU A 69 1.89 -10.21 1.77
N THR A 70 1.65 -11.49 1.48
CA THR A 70 0.77 -12.34 2.30
C THR A 70 1.33 -12.50 3.71
N MET A 71 2.61 -12.84 3.83
CA MET A 71 3.28 -12.97 5.12
C MET A 71 3.29 -11.66 5.91
N MET A 72 3.58 -10.53 5.25
CA MET A 72 3.70 -9.24 5.92
C MET A 72 2.36 -8.78 6.51
N LYS A 73 1.23 -9.04 5.84
CA LYS A 73 -0.12 -8.66 6.34
C LYS A 73 -0.42 -9.23 7.74
N ASP A 74 0.13 -10.39 8.09
CA ASP A 74 -0.14 -11.04 9.38
C ASP A 74 0.74 -10.53 10.54
N LEU A 75 1.83 -9.83 10.23
CA LEU A 75 2.81 -9.39 11.22
C LEU A 75 2.37 -8.11 11.94
N PRO A 76 2.55 -8.02 13.27
CA PRO A 76 2.03 -6.90 14.07
C PRO A 76 2.48 -5.51 13.61
N ALA A 77 3.71 -5.37 13.07
CA ALA A 77 4.22 -4.09 12.59
C ALA A 77 3.49 -3.57 11.33
N TRP A 78 2.86 -4.46 10.55
CA TRP A 78 2.35 -4.14 9.22
C TRP A 78 0.82 -4.24 9.09
N ARG A 79 0.13 -4.80 10.09
CA ARG A 79 -1.35 -4.93 10.10
C ARG A 79 -2.07 -3.60 9.84
N GLU A 80 -1.55 -2.50 10.38
CA GLU A 80 -2.10 -1.15 10.18
C GLU A 80 -1.32 -0.36 9.10
N GLY A 81 -0.07 -0.75 8.81
CA GLY A 81 0.83 -0.06 7.88
C GLY A 81 0.70 -0.49 6.41
N ALA A 82 0.15 -1.67 6.13
CA ALA A 82 -0.18 -2.13 4.78
C ALA A 82 -1.20 -1.21 4.07
N THR A 83 -1.79 -0.25 4.78
CA THR A 83 -2.83 0.64 4.27
C THR A 83 -2.37 2.08 4.04
N MET A 84 -1.13 2.47 4.37
CA MET A 84 -0.76 3.91 4.44
C MET A 84 0.30 4.42 3.46
N THR A 85 0.88 3.61 2.57
CA THR A 85 1.80 4.15 1.54
C THR A 85 1.66 3.59 0.13
N ASP A 86 0.92 2.50 -0.08
CA ASP A 86 0.95 1.84 -1.40
C ASP A 86 0.23 2.63 -2.51
N LEU A 87 -0.92 3.23 -2.20
CA LEU A 87 -1.71 3.91 -3.22
C LEU A 87 -1.05 5.16 -3.80
N GLN A 88 -0.14 5.83 -3.06
CA GLN A 88 0.55 7.03 -3.56
C GLN A 88 1.58 6.72 -4.66
N HIS A 89 1.97 5.46 -4.83
CA HIS A 89 2.80 5.03 -5.96
C HIS A 89 2.00 4.92 -7.27
N LEU A 90 0.67 4.83 -7.18
CA LEU A 90 -0.17 4.76 -8.36
C LEU A 90 -0.13 6.10 -9.12
N PRO A 91 -0.13 6.05 -10.46
CA PRO A 91 -0.10 7.27 -11.24
C PRO A 91 -1.33 8.13 -10.92
N ASN A 92 -1.10 9.43 -10.78
CA ASN A 92 -2.13 10.43 -10.49
C ASN A 92 -2.73 10.37 -9.06
N VAL A 93 -2.21 9.51 -8.18
CA VAL A 93 -2.64 9.44 -6.78
C VAL A 93 -1.69 10.24 -5.89
N GLY A 94 -1.99 11.53 -5.73
CA GLY A 94 -1.32 12.35 -4.72
C GLY A 94 -1.88 12.10 -3.32
N LYS A 95 -1.25 12.72 -2.31
CA LYS A 95 -1.61 12.62 -0.88
C LYS A 95 -3.12 12.73 -0.62
N VAL A 96 -3.80 13.74 -1.18
CA VAL A 96 -5.23 13.99 -0.97
C VAL A 96 -6.09 12.83 -1.49
N LEU A 97 -5.81 12.34 -2.70
CA LEU A 97 -6.57 11.23 -3.26
C LEU A 97 -6.31 9.95 -2.45
N ALA A 98 -5.06 9.67 -2.06
CA ALA A 98 -4.74 8.53 -1.20
C ALA A 98 -5.48 8.57 0.15
N GLU A 99 -5.55 9.74 0.79
CA GLU A 99 -6.31 9.94 2.02
C GLU A 99 -7.81 9.68 1.83
N HIS A 100 -8.38 10.12 0.71
CA HIS A 100 -9.78 9.83 0.39
C HIS A 100 -10.03 8.34 0.14
N LEU A 101 -9.19 7.69 -0.65
CA LEU A 101 -9.27 6.25 -0.95
C LEU A 101 -9.21 5.42 0.35
N ASN A 102 -8.21 5.68 1.19
CA ASN A 102 -8.08 5.01 2.48
C ASN A 102 -9.31 5.22 3.37
N ALA A 103 -9.84 6.45 3.41
CA ALA A 103 -10.98 6.77 4.24
C ALA A 103 -12.30 6.13 3.76
N ILE A 104 -12.44 5.81 2.46
CA ILE A 104 -13.59 5.06 1.93
C ILE A 104 -13.36 3.54 1.93
N GLY A 105 -12.26 3.08 2.55
CA GLY A 105 -11.95 1.66 2.76
C GLY A 105 -11.14 1.01 1.65
N ILE A 106 -10.62 1.78 0.67
CA ILE A 106 -9.73 1.26 -0.37
C ILE A 106 -8.31 1.29 0.18
N LYS A 107 -7.73 0.10 0.38
CA LYS A 107 -6.43 -0.06 1.05
C LYS A 107 -5.36 -0.63 0.14
N SER A 108 -5.73 -1.10 -1.04
CA SER A 108 -4.85 -1.71 -2.02
C SER A 108 -5.25 -1.35 -3.44
N TYR A 109 -4.33 -1.57 -4.38
CA TYR A 109 -4.62 -1.43 -5.80
C TYR A 109 -5.75 -2.38 -6.26
N GLU A 110 -5.82 -3.58 -5.68
CA GLU A 110 -6.87 -4.55 -5.96
C GLU A 110 -8.25 -4.06 -5.49
N ASP A 111 -8.34 -3.44 -4.31
CA ASP A 111 -9.59 -2.81 -3.84
C ASP A 111 -10.05 -1.71 -4.81
N LEU A 112 -9.10 -0.93 -5.33
CA LEU A 112 -9.37 0.17 -6.25
C LEU A 112 -9.94 -0.35 -7.57
N ILE A 113 -9.33 -1.40 -8.15
CA ILE A 113 -9.83 -2.06 -9.38
C ILE A 113 -11.21 -2.67 -9.13
N ASN A 114 -11.35 -3.44 -8.05
CA ASN A 114 -12.59 -4.17 -7.73
C ASN A 114 -13.78 -3.23 -7.51
N MET A 115 -13.53 -2.04 -6.96
CA MET A 115 -14.57 -1.04 -6.77
C MET A 115 -14.88 -0.26 -8.06
N GLY A 116 -13.85 0.05 -8.85
CA GLY A 116 -13.99 0.73 -10.13
C GLY A 116 -14.19 2.25 -10.02
N THR A 117 -13.79 2.98 -11.07
CA THR A 117 -13.67 4.44 -11.08
C THR A 117 -14.92 5.18 -10.61
N GLU A 118 -16.09 4.87 -11.20
CA GLU A 118 -17.35 5.56 -10.94
C GLU A 118 -17.81 5.37 -9.48
N SER A 119 -17.73 4.15 -8.95
CA SER A 119 -18.15 3.83 -7.58
C SER A 119 -17.21 4.44 -6.54
N VAL A 120 -15.89 4.39 -6.80
CA VAL A 120 -14.88 5.05 -5.98
C VAL A 120 -15.18 6.55 -5.90
N PHE A 121 -15.40 7.18 -7.04
CA PHE A 121 -15.67 8.61 -7.12
C PHE A 121 -16.94 9.02 -6.38
N LEU A 122 -18.04 8.25 -6.52
CA LEU A 122 -19.28 8.51 -5.78
C LEU A 122 -19.10 8.41 -4.28
N LYS A 123 -18.38 7.39 -3.80
CA LYS A 123 -18.08 7.25 -2.36
C LYS A 123 -17.24 8.41 -1.84
N ILE A 124 -16.26 8.88 -2.61
CA ILE A 124 -15.49 10.09 -2.26
C ILE A 124 -16.44 11.30 -2.16
N ARG A 125 -17.32 11.52 -3.15
CA ARG A 125 -18.28 12.63 -3.12
C ARG A 125 -19.22 12.61 -1.93
N ILE A 126 -19.72 11.42 -1.58
CA ILE A 126 -20.70 11.26 -0.51
C ILE A 126 -20.03 11.36 0.87
N GLN A 127 -18.84 10.79 1.03
CA GLN A 127 -18.26 10.57 2.36
C GLN A 127 -17.11 11.53 2.70
N ARG A 128 -16.43 12.11 1.70
CA ARG A 128 -15.15 12.81 1.90
C ARG A 128 -15.14 14.22 1.34
N ASP A 129 -15.54 14.39 0.09
CA ASP A 129 -15.43 15.65 -0.64
C ASP A 129 -16.55 15.78 -1.67
N ALA A 130 -17.66 16.40 -1.27
CA ALA A 130 -18.80 16.67 -2.15
C ALA A 130 -18.42 17.54 -3.38
N GLY A 131 -17.32 18.27 -3.30
CA GLY A 131 -16.76 19.09 -4.38
C GLY A 131 -15.74 18.38 -5.27
N ALA A 132 -15.56 17.06 -5.13
CA ALA A 132 -14.63 16.31 -5.95
C ALA A 132 -14.95 16.50 -7.45
N CYS A 133 -13.94 16.97 -8.20
CA CYS A 133 -14.11 17.42 -9.58
C CYS A 133 -13.75 16.34 -10.61
N LEU A 134 -14.10 16.59 -11.87
CA LEU A 134 -13.75 15.75 -13.02
C LEU A 134 -12.25 15.41 -13.12
N ASN A 135 -11.37 16.32 -12.68
CA ASN A 135 -9.93 16.06 -12.66
C ASN A 135 -9.52 14.95 -11.68
N MET A 136 -10.25 14.80 -10.57
CA MET A 136 -10.06 13.71 -9.62
C MET A 136 -10.60 12.40 -10.21
N LEU A 137 -11.75 12.44 -10.89
CA LEU A 137 -12.32 11.29 -11.59
C LEU A 137 -11.32 10.69 -12.61
N TYR A 138 -10.69 11.54 -13.44
CA TYR A 138 -9.61 11.09 -14.33
C TYR A 138 -8.38 10.58 -13.59
N GLY A 139 -8.08 11.12 -12.41
CA GLY A 139 -6.99 10.64 -11.57
C GLY A 139 -7.21 9.20 -11.12
N ILE A 140 -8.43 8.87 -10.69
CA ILE A 140 -8.84 7.52 -10.29
C ILE A 140 -8.74 6.56 -11.48
N GLU A 141 -9.30 6.92 -12.64
CA GLU A 141 -9.22 6.07 -13.84
C GLU A 141 -7.77 5.81 -14.25
N GLY A 142 -6.94 6.86 -14.26
CA GLY A 142 -5.52 6.72 -14.57
C GLY A 142 -4.79 5.82 -13.59
N ALA A 143 -5.13 5.92 -12.30
CA ALA A 143 -4.60 5.03 -11.26
C ALA A 143 -4.99 3.57 -11.52
N ILE A 144 -6.27 3.30 -11.81
CA ILE A 144 -6.80 1.95 -12.12
C ILE A 144 -6.18 1.36 -13.38
N GLN A 145 -5.93 2.17 -14.40
CA GLN A 145 -5.28 1.70 -15.63
C GLN A 145 -3.75 1.62 -15.52
N GLY A 146 -3.17 2.09 -14.42
CA GLY A 146 -1.72 2.17 -14.25
C GLY A 146 -1.03 3.15 -15.22
N ILE A 147 -1.74 4.18 -15.72
CA ILE A 147 -1.20 5.16 -16.67
C ILE A 147 -1.42 6.62 -16.23
N PRO A 148 -0.57 7.57 -16.66
CA PRO A 148 -0.82 8.99 -16.47
C PRO A 148 -2.18 9.40 -17.08
N LYS A 149 -2.99 10.19 -16.38
CA LYS A 149 -4.35 10.57 -16.83
C LYS A 149 -4.39 11.26 -18.20
N LYS A 150 -3.26 11.84 -18.62
CA LYS A 150 -3.09 12.43 -19.95
C LYS A 150 -3.22 11.39 -21.06
N GLN A 151 -2.80 10.15 -20.81
CA GLN A 151 -2.80 9.02 -21.73
C GLN A 151 -4.12 8.25 -21.78
N LEU A 152 -5.12 8.60 -20.95
CA LEU A 152 -6.45 8.00 -21.03
C LEU A 152 -7.04 8.20 -22.43
N ALA A 153 -7.58 7.12 -22.99
CA ALA A 153 -8.22 7.12 -24.29
C ALA A 153 -9.35 8.17 -24.36
N ALA A 154 -9.49 8.84 -25.51
CA ALA A 154 -10.49 9.88 -25.71
C ALA A 154 -11.91 9.39 -25.44
N GLU A 155 -12.22 8.15 -25.87
CA GLU A 155 -13.52 7.52 -25.62
C GLU A 155 -13.79 7.33 -24.13
N ARG A 156 -12.80 6.83 -23.36
CA ARG A 156 -12.96 6.66 -21.92
C ARG A 156 -13.11 8.00 -21.20
N LYS A 157 -12.36 9.03 -21.62
CA LYS A 157 -12.55 10.39 -21.07
C LYS A 157 -13.97 10.89 -21.32
N LYS A 158 -14.52 10.68 -22.52
CA LYS A 158 -15.89 11.06 -22.85
C LYS A 158 -16.91 10.36 -21.94
N GLN A 159 -16.79 9.05 -21.73
CA GLN A 159 -17.66 8.31 -20.81
C GLN A 159 -17.62 8.88 -19.38
N LEU A 160 -16.43 9.26 -18.90
CA LEU A 160 -16.26 9.86 -17.57
C LEU A 160 -16.84 11.29 -17.49
N VAL A 161 -16.78 12.07 -18.58
CA VAL A 161 -17.47 13.37 -18.67
C VAL A 161 -18.97 13.18 -18.58
N ASP A 162 -19.52 12.28 -19.40
CA ASP A 162 -20.95 12.02 -19.46
C ASP A 162 -21.45 11.53 -18.08
N PHE A 163 -20.71 10.62 -17.44
CA PHE A 163 -20.96 10.20 -16.07
C PHE A 163 -20.96 11.37 -15.08
N TYR A 164 -19.93 12.23 -15.11
CA TYR A 164 -19.80 13.36 -14.20
C TYR A 164 -20.93 14.38 -14.37
N GLN A 165 -21.32 14.70 -15.60
CA GLN A 165 -22.41 15.63 -15.91
C GLN A 165 -23.76 15.12 -15.42
N ASN A 166 -23.99 13.80 -15.50
CA ASN A 166 -25.20 13.18 -14.98
C ASN A 166 -25.30 13.20 -13.44
N LEU A 167 -24.25 13.58 -12.71
CA LEU A 167 -24.30 13.76 -11.25
C LEU A 167 -24.73 15.16 -10.81
N GLU A 168 -24.72 16.13 -11.72
CA GLU A 168 -25.10 17.53 -11.46
C GLU A 168 -26.58 17.82 -11.79
N HIS A 169 -27.35 16.78 -12.14
CA HIS A 169 -28.77 16.81 -12.44
C HIS A 169 -29.56 15.97 -11.44
#